data_AF-A0A927T1A4-F1
#
_entry.id   AF-A0A927T1A4-F1
#
_cell.length_a   1.000
_cell.length_b   1.000
_cell.length_c   1.000
_cell.angle_alpha   90.00
_cell.angle_beta   90.00
_cell.angle_gamma   90.00
#
_symmetry.space_group_name_H-M   'P 1'
#
loop_
_entity.id
_entity.type
_entity.pdbx_description
1 polymer ?
#
loop_
_entity_poly.entity_id
_entity_poly.type
_entity_poly.pdbx_seq_one_letter_code
_entity_poly.pdbx_strand_id
1 'polypeptide(L)'
;MKKSYLKNEKGAIGTDAFISVLVITLFVGLIATLTYNIYLSTMKTKRHSQATSYVVEIFEYIDKQYYKDVTEQNLVDYIENKYNNSENAYTNNEISDVNIASARNVTGLENTSDTNELLTTPYKIEIAITPYEEKFDLVKTITVTIKYNLGTKEEVLTMTKIKAKENLITPNEPNMDNLIVSDNMKKYPIKFIDGAWYVTDTKKDTTWYNYENGYWATVFVSKDDYKEGEIISSTSLGDYYVWIPRYAYYNSDIKFLYEETEQYVNEEGNLEDLPEEYTIIEGGWIKTFNITEEELYDEYKTLNKVIERLNK
;
A
#
# COMPACT_ATOMS: atom_id res chain seq x y z
N MET A 1 28.91 84.21 -43.83
CA MET A 1 28.28 82.88 -43.63
C MET A 1 29.30 81.94 -43.00
N LYS A 2 29.07 81.47 -41.78
CA LYS A 2 29.97 80.55 -41.05
C LYS A 2 29.56 79.12 -41.38
N LYS A 3 30.41 78.37 -42.09
CA LYS A 3 30.18 76.95 -42.40
C LYS A 3 30.30 76.14 -41.11
N SER A 4 29.19 75.54 -40.68
CA SER A 4 29.16 74.57 -39.59
C SER A 4 29.71 73.24 -40.10
N TYR A 5 30.84 72.79 -39.55
CA TYR A 5 31.34 71.43 -39.76
C TYR A 5 30.64 70.53 -38.75
N LEU A 6 29.70 69.71 -39.21
CA LEU A 6 29.17 68.61 -38.39
C LEU A 6 30.34 67.64 -38.13
N LYS A 7 30.82 67.62 -36.88
CA LYS A 7 31.81 66.63 -36.42
C LYS A 7 31.20 65.24 -36.59
N ASN A 8 31.88 64.40 -37.36
CA ASN A 8 31.47 63.04 -37.67
C ASN A 8 31.84 62.15 -36.47
N GLU A 9 30.92 61.90 -35.54
CA GLU A 9 31.16 61.07 -34.33
C GLU A 9 31.14 59.56 -34.62
N LYS A 10 31.76 59.12 -35.73
CA LYS A 10 31.77 57.69 -36.10
C LYS A 10 32.66 56.82 -35.19
N GLY A 11 33.60 57.42 -34.46
CA GLY A 11 34.52 56.70 -33.56
C GLY A 11 33.89 56.25 -32.24
N ALA A 12 32.92 57.01 -31.71
CA ALA A 12 32.21 56.67 -30.48
C ALA A 12 31.27 55.48 -30.69
N ILE A 13 30.53 55.47 -31.81
CA ILE A 13 29.53 54.44 -32.13
C ILE A 13 30.17 53.05 -32.35
N GLY A 14 31.32 52.98 -33.02
CA GLY A 14 32.00 51.70 -33.28
C GLY A 14 32.64 51.09 -32.03
N THR A 15 33.22 51.92 -31.17
CA THR A 15 33.87 51.47 -29.93
C THR A 15 32.83 50.99 -28.91
N ASP A 16 31.70 51.70 -28.80
CA ASP A 16 30.60 51.34 -27.90
C ASP A 16 29.90 50.04 -28.35
N ALA A 17 29.72 49.86 -29.66
CA ALA A 17 29.22 48.61 -30.23
C ALA A 17 30.18 47.43 -29.99
N PHE A 18 31.49 47.65 -30.10
CA PHE A 18 32.49 46.62 -29.83
C PHE A 18 32.49 46.20 -28.36
N ILE A 19 32.45 47.16 -27.43
CA ILE A 19 32.37 46.88 -25.98
C ILE A 19 31.09 46.11 -25.66
N SER A 20 29.96 46.49 -26.26
CA SER A 20 28.67 45.81 -26.07
C SER A 20 28.72 44.33 -26.49
N VAL A 21 29.29 44.01 -27.65
CA VAL A 21 29.44 42.63 -28.14
C VAL A 21 30.35 41.81 -27.21
N LEU A 22 31.43 42.41 -26.73
CA LEU A 22 32.36 41.77 -25.80
C LEU A 22 31.67 41.43 -24.48
N VAL A 23 30.89 42.37 -23.94
CA VAL A 23 30.10 42.18 -22.72
C VAL A 23 29.04 41.10 -22.91
N ILE A 24 28.27 41.12 -24.00
CA ILE A 24 27.27 40.09 -24.32
C ILE A 24 27.91 38.70 -24.37
N THR A 25 29.05 38.56 -25.05
CA THR A 25 29.76 37.28 -25.19
C THR A 25 30.17 36.70 -23.83
N LEU A 26 30.60 37.56 -22.90
CA LEU A 26 30.95 37.17 -21.54
C LEU A 26 29.71 36.70 -20.76
N PHE A 27 28.59 37.40 -20.90
CA PHE A 27 27.34 37.02 -20.24
C PHE A 27 26.71 35.75 -20.82
N VAL A 28 26.84 35.47 -22.12
CA VAL A 28 26.27 34.27 -22.75
C VAL A 28 26.78 32.99 -22.09
N GLY A 29 28.08 32.88 -21.82
CA GLY A 29 28.66 31.71 -21.14
C GLY A 29 28.16 31.55 -19.70
N LEU A 30 28.00 32.67 -18.99
CA LEU A 30 27.49 32.69 -17.62
C LEU A 30 26.01 32.28 -17.58
N ILE A 31 25.19 32.83 -18.48
CA ILE A 31 23.76 32.51 -18.63
C ILE A 31 23.58 31.04 -18.98
N ALA A 32 24.35 30.51 -19.94
CA ALA A 32 24.28 29.10 -20.31
C ALA A 32 24.58 28.18 -19.11
N THR A 33 25.62 28.50 -18.34
CA THR A 33 26.01 27.72 -17.14
C THR A 33 24.93 27.78 -16.06
N LEU A 34 24.38 28.96 -15.76
CA LEU A 34 23.28 29.11 -14.82
C LEU A 34 22.05 28.33 -15.27
N THR A 35 21.70 28.42 -16.56
CA THR A 35 20.53 27.74 -17.11
C THR A 35 20.67 26.23 -16.99
N TYR A 36 21.85 25.68 -17.29
CA TYR A 36 22.14 24.26 -17.12
C TYR A 36 22.05 23.81 -15.65
N ASN A 37 22.60 24.60 -14.72
CA ASN A 37 22.52 24.30 -13.30
C ASN A 37 21.09 24.38 -12.75
N ILE A 38 20.30 25.36 -13.20
CA ILE A 38 18.87 25.48 -12.85
C ILE A 38 18.09 24.29 -13.41
N TYR A 39 18.37 23.88 -14.65
CA TYR A 39 17.74 22.70 -15.25
C TYR A 39 18.05 21.44 -14.45
N LEU A 40 19.32 21.17 -14.13
CA LEU A 40 19.71 20.02 -13.31
C LEU A 40 19.09 20.06 -11.91
N SER A 41 19.05 21.24 -11.28
CA SER A 41 18.41 21.45 -9.97
C SER A 41 16.91 21.16 -10.03
N THR A 42 16.22 21.68 -11.05
CA THR A 42 14.78 21.42 -11.27
C THR A 42 14.51 19.93 -11.47
N MET A 43 15.32 19.26 -12.30
CA MET A 43 15.21 17.82 -12.53
C MET A 43 15.50 17.02 -11.26
N LYS A 44 16.50 17.41 -10.47
CA LYS A 44 16.79 16.81 -9.16
C LYS A 44 15.58 16.88 -8.24
N THR A 45 14.97 18.05 -8.11
CA THR A 45 13.79 18.26 -7.29
C THR A 45 12.59 17.45 -7.77
N LYS A 46 12.32 17.43 -9.09
CA LYS A 46 11.21 16.64 -9.66
C LYS A 46 11.38 15.15 -9.36
N ARG A 47 12.59 14.60 -9.60
CA ARG A 47 12.86 13.18 -9.37
C ARG A 47 12.85 12.81 -7.90
N HIS A 48 13.41 13.66 -7.04
CA HIS A 48 13.36 13.47 -5.60
C HIS A 48 11.91 13.46 -5.09
N SER A 49 11.08 14.39 -5.56
CA SER A 49 9.66 14.43 -5.21
C SER A 49 8.92 13.15 -5.60
N GLN A 50 9.21 12.60 -6.79
CA GLN A 50 8.62 11.33 -7.25
C GLN A 50 9.09 10.14 -6.40
N ALA A 51 10.41 10.05 -6.13
CA ALA A 51 10.96 9.02 -5.26
C ALA A 51 10.32 9.06 -3.86
N THR A 52 10.16 10.26 -3.27
CA THR A 52 9.45 10.42 -2.00
C THR A 52 8.01 9.93 -2.07
N SER A 53 7.28 10.21 -3.16
CA SER A 53 5.91 9.69 -3.37
C SER A 53 5.87 8.17 -3.31
N TYR A 54 6.80 7.49 -4.00
CA TYR A 54 6.88 6.02 -3.97
C TYR A 54 7.13 5.48 -2.56
N VAL A 55 8.05 6.09 -1.81
CA VAL A 55 8.28 5.70 -0.41
C VAL A 55 7.01 5.86 0.42
N VAL A 56 6.32 7.00 0.29
CA VAL A 56 5.08 7.28 1.03
C VAL A 56 4.02 6.23 0.72
N GLU A 57 3.82 5.90 -0.55
CA GLU A 57 2.87 4.89 -0.97
C GLU A 57 3.20 3.49 -0.41
N ILE A 58 4.48 3.11 -0.39
CA ILE A 58 4.93 1.86 0.24
C ILE A 58 4.65 1.89 1.75
N PHE A 59 4.90 3.02 2.40
CA PHE A 59 4.64 3.21 3.83
C PHE A 59 3.15 3.16 4.17
N GLU A 60 2.28 3.68 3.32
CA GLU A 60 0.82 3.57 3.45
C GLU A 60 0.33 2.13 3.26
N TYR A 61 0.95 1.38 2.34
CA TYR A 61 0.66 -0.05 2.20
C TYR A 61 1.04 -0.82 3.47
N ILE A 62 2.24 -0.56 4.02
CA ILE A 62 2.72 -1.19 5.26
C ILE A 62 1.77 -0.91 6.43
N ASP A 63 1.20 0.29 6.54
CA ASP A 63 0.26 0.61 7.63
C ASP A 63 -0.99 -0.27 7.60
N LYS A 64 -1.44 -0.64 6.41
CA LYS A 64 -2.61 -1.50 6.20
C LYS A 64 -2.31 -2.98 6.44
N GLN A 65 -1.05 -3.39 6.43
CA GLN A 65 -0.67 -4.79 6.65
C GLN A 65 -0.53 -5.10 8.14
N TYR A 66 -0.88 -6.32 8.53
CA TYR A 66 -0.55 -6.82 9.86
C TYR A 66 0.95 -6.91 10.06
N TYR A 67 1.40 -6.75 11.30
CA TYR A 67 2.80 -6.91 11.66
C TYR A 67 3.45 -8.17 11.09
N LYS A 68 2.77 -9.32 11.17
CA LYS A 68 3.31 -10.58 10.66
C LYS A 68 3.41 -10.63 9.13
N ASP A 69 2.54 -9.91 8.43
CA ASP A 69 2.43 -9.90 6.97
C ASP A 69 3.36 -8.85 6.34
N VAL A 70 3.94 -7.94 7.13
CA VAL A 70 5.06 -7.10 6.72
C VAL A 70 6.31 -7.96 6.60
N THR A 71 6.45 -8.62 5.45
CA THR A 71 7.60 -9.45 5.05
C THR A 71 8.23 -8.90 3.77
N GLU A 72 9.50 -9.21 3.52
CA GLU A 72 10.19 -8.72 2.32
C GLU A 72 9.48 -9.20 1.05
N GLN A 73 9.04 -10.46 1.02
CA GLN A 73 8.32 -11.03 -0.12
C GLN A 73 7.02 -10.27 -0.41
N ASN A 74 6.16 -10.09 0.59
CA ASN A 74 4.88 -9.41 0.40
C ASN A 74 5.04 -7.96 -0.08
N LEU A 75 6.06 -7.25 0.42
CA LEU A 75 6.34 -5.89 -0.02
C LEU A 75 6.91 -5.85 -1.45
N VAL A 76 7.75 -6.80 -1.83
CA VAL A 76 8.25 -6.92 -3.21
C VAL A 76 7.09 -7.19 -4.17
N ASP A 77 6.22 -8.15 -3.84
CA ASP A 77 5.07 -8.53 -4.65
C ASP A 77 4.10 -7.33 -4.85
N TYR A 78 3.86 -6.55 -3.80
CA TYR A 78 3.08 -5.32 -3.89
C TYR A 78 3.68 -4.31 -4.88
N ILE A 79 4.98 -4.04 -4.77
CA ILE A 79 5.67 -3.07 -5.62
C ILE A 79 5.69 -3.56 -7.07
N GLU A 80 6.00 -4.84 -7.30
CA GLU A 80 5.99 -5.42 -8.64
C GLU A 80 4.60 -5.36 -9.29
N ASN A 81 3.55 -5.73 -8.56
CA ASN A 81 2.19 -5.64 -9.10
C ASN A 81 1.82 -4.17 -9.40
N LYS A 82 2.05 -3.27 -8.45
CA LYS A 82 1.64 -1.87 -8.56
C LYS A 82 2.36 -1.12 -9.69
N TYR A 83 3.64 -1.41 -9.92
CA TYR A 83 4.46 -0.64 -10.84
C TYR A 83 4.89 -1.38 -12.11
N ASN A 84 4.79 -2.73 -12.18
CA ASN A 84 5.13 -3.51 -13.38
C ASN A 84 3.91 -4.02 -14.18
N ASN A 85 2.71 -4.17 -13.60
CA ASN A 85 1.52 -4.59 -14.37
C ASN A 85 0.88 -3.41 -15.12
N SER A 86 1.47 -3.04 -16.26
CA SER A 86 0.93 -2.05 -17.20
C SER A 86 -0.04 -2.69 -18.23
N GLU A 87 -1.07 -3.42 -17.80
CA GLU A 87 -2.22 -3.72 -18.69
C GLU A 87 -3.21 -2.53 -18.79
N ASN A 88 -2.91 -1.41 -18.12
CA ASN A 88 -3.55 -0.11 -18.32
C ASN A 88 -2.63 0.91 -19.03
N ALA A 89 -1.83 0.46 -20.00
CA ALA A 89 -0.96 1.32 -20.82
C ALA A 89 -1.69 2.16 -21.88
N TYR A 90 -3.00 2.42 -21.71
CA TYR A 90 -3.72 3.35 -22.57
C TYR A 90 -4.29 4.51 -21.76
N THR A 91 -3.86 5.71 -22.16
CA THR A 91 -4.25 7.03 -21.68
C THR A 91 -3.68 7.45 -20.32
N ASN A 92 -2.35 7.59 -20.23
CA ASN A 92 -1.71 8.82 -19.77
C ASN A 92 -0.20 8.72 -20.01
N ASN A 93 0.30 9.59 -20.88
CA ASN A 93 1.61 9.54 -21.52
C ASN A 93 2.78 9.95 -20.59
N GLU A 94 2.77 9.59 -19.30
CA GLU A 94 3.85 9.96 -18.34
C GLU A 94 4.25 8.88 -17.32
N ILE A 95 3.70 7.65 -17.37
CA ILE A 95 3.98 6.63 -16.35
C ILE A 95 4.29 5.28 -17.02
N SER A 96 5.56 5.03 -17.31
CA SER A 96 6.05 3.73 -17.78
C SER A 96 7.53 3.61 -17.42
N ASP A 97 7.84 3.64 -16.13
CA ASP A 97 9.21 3.92 -15.68
C ASP A 97 9.56 3.36 -14.28
N VAL A 98 9.13 2.13 -13.95
CA VAL A 98 9.69 1.36 -12.80
C VAL A 98 9.96 -0.12 -13.19
N ASN A 99 11.13 -0.63 -12.84
CA ASN A 99 11.61 -1.99 -13.09
C ASN A 99 12.51 -2.33 -11.89
N ILE A 100 12.12 -3.32 -11.10
CA ILE A 100 12.68 -3.57 -9.77
C ILE A 100 13.63 -4.76 -9.86
N ALA A 101 14.90 -4.55 -9.50
CA ALA A 101 15.84 -5.64 -9.26
C ALA A 101 15.83 -5.96 -7.75
N SER A 102 15.22 -7.08 -7.37
CA SER A 102 15.32 -7.60 -6.00
C SER A 102 16.62 -8.38 -5.84
N ALA A 103 17.54 -7.88 -4.99
CA ALA A 103 18.72 -8.64 -4.60
C ALA A 103 18.29 -9.76 -3.62
N ARG A 104 18.09 -10.97 -4.14
CA ARG A 104 17.86 -12.18 -3.33
C ARG A 104 19.10 -12.49 -2.48
N ASN A 105 19.13 -12.10 -1.22
CA ASN A 105 20.01 -12.72 -0.23
C ASN A 105 19.38 -14.03 0.26
N VAL A 106 19.29 -15.03 -0.62
CA VAL A 106 18.98 -16.40 -0.22
C VAL A 106 20.27 -17.01 0.32
N THR A 107 20.38 -17.09 1.64
CA THR A 107 21.43 -17.86 2.30
C THR A 107 21.25 -19.34 1.97
N GLY A 108 22.09 -19.83 1.05
CA GLY A 108 22.24 -21.27 0.79
C GLY A 108 21.74 -21.77 -0.56
N LEU A 109 22.17 -21.18 -1.67
CA LEU A 109 22.29 -21.90 -2.94
C LEU A 109 23.45 -21.34 -3.77
N GLU A 110 24.32 -22.25 -4.21
CA GLU A 110 25.52 -21.94 -4.98
C GLU A 110 25.18 -21.40 -6.38
N ASN A 111 25.87 -20.30 -6.75
CA ASN A 111 26.18 -19.81 -8.09
C ASN A 111 25.27 -20.24 -9.24
N THR A 112 24.35 -19.36 -9.63
CA THR A 112 23.93 -19.20 -11.02
C THR A 112 23.86 -17.71 -11.38
N SER A 113 24.93 -17.28 -12.05
CA SER A 113 25.00 -16.31 -13.16
C SER A 113 24.05 -15.11 -13.17
N ASP A 114 24.64 -13.92 -12.98
CA ASP A 114 24.35 -12.66 -13.69
C ASP A 114 22.91 -12.44 -14.18
N THR A 115 21.98 -12.10 -13.30
CA THR A 115 20.75 -11.39 -13.70
C THR A 115 21.01 -9.88 -13.68
N ASN A 116 21.92 -9.43 -14.55
CA ASN A 116 21.97 -8.04 -15.02
C ASN A 116 20.87 -7.82 -16.08
N GLU A 117 19.62 -8.13 -15.74
CA GLU A 117 18.51 -7.85 -16.64
C GLU A 117 18.30 -6.33 -16.70
N LEU A 118 18.30 -5.82 -17.93
CA LEU A 118 18.27 -4.41 -18.26
C LEU A 118 17.13 -3.69 -17.54
N LEU A 119 17.49 -2.81 -16.61
CA LEU A 119 16.62 -1.85 -15.97
C LEU A 119 16.17 -0.81 -17.00
N THR A 120 14.99 -1.00 -17.58
CA THR A 120 14.44 -0.08 -18.59
C THR A 120 13.82 1.18 -17.99
N THR A 121 14.09 1.51 -16.73
CA THR A 121 13.36 2.54 -15.97
C THR A 121 14.27 3.41 -15.07
N PRO A 122 13.93 4.69 -14.83
CA PRO A 122 14.78 5.66 -14.14
C PRO A 122 14.96 5.46 -12.63
N TYR A 123 14.13 4.65 -11.96
CA TYR A 123 14.16 4.40 -10.52
C TYR A 123 14.36 2.91 -10.20
N LYS A 124 15.14 2.62 -9.15
CA LYS A 124 15.31 1.29 -8.55
C LYS A 124 14.90 1.34 -7.09
N ILE A 125 14.08 0.39 -6.64
CA ILE A 125 13.59 0.34 -5.25
C ILE A 125 14.18 -0.89 -4.56
N GLU A 126 14.74 -0.71 -3.37
CA GLU A 126 15.29 -1.74 -2.50
C GLU A 126 14.59 -1.66 -1.14
N ILE A 127 14.19 -2.80 -0.58
CA ILE A 127 13.56 -2.90 0.75
C ILE A 127 14.42 -3.81 1.62
N ALA A 128 14.63 -3.41 2.87
CA ALA A 128 15.16 -4.27 3.91
C ALA A 128 14.25 -4.21 5.15
N ILE A 129 14.00 -5.36 5.77
CA ILE A 129 13.25 -5.45 7.04
C ILE A 129 14.15 -5.98 8.13
N THR A 130 14.23 -5.26 9.25
CA THR A 130 15.05 -5.66 10.40
C THR A 130 14.17 -5.75 11.65
N PRO A 131 14.02 -6.93 12.29
CA PRO A 131 13.34 -7.04 13.57
C PRO A 131 14.16 -6.36 14.67
N TYR A 132 13.49 -5.80 15.68
CA TYR A 132 14.14 -5.08 16.76
C TYR A 132 14.48 -6.03 17.93
N GLU A 133 15.78 -6.25 18.12
CA GLU A 133 16.40 -7.16 19.10
C GLU A 133 16.01 -8.65 18.98
N GLU A 134 17.01 -9.52 18.99
CA GLU A 134 16.88 -10.99 18.78
C GLU A 134 15.99 -11.72 19.81
N LYS A 135 15.51 -11.04 20.87
CA LYS A 135 14.71 -11.66 21.94
C LYS A 135 13.22 -11.32 21.91
N PHE A 136 12.78 -10.26 21.23
CA PHE A 136 11.37 -9.86 21.22
C PHE A 136 10.96 -9.29 19.86
N ASP A 137 10.25 -10.10 19.06
CA ASP A 137 9.69 -9.70 17.75
C ASP A 137 8.42 -8.83 17.92
N LEU A 138 8.60 -7.64 18.48
CA LEU A 138 7.52 -6.68 18.78
C LEU A 138 7.52 -5.49 17.84
N VAL A 139 8.65 -5.13 17.22
CA VAL A 139 8.71 -4.06 16.23
C VAL A 139 9.64 -4.44 15.08
N LYS A 140 9.30 -4.00 13.86
CA LYS A 140 10.08 -4.14 12.63
C LYS A 140 10.50 -2.75 12.18
N THR A 141 11.75 -2.61 11.76
CA THR A 141 12.24 -1.45 11.02
C THR A 141 12.26 -1.78 9.54
N ILE A 142 11.49 -1.05 8.75
CA ILE A 142 11.44 -1.17 7.30
C ILE A 142 12.26 -0.03 6.71
N THR A 143 13.25 -0.36 5.90
CA THR A 143 14.09 0.61 5.17
C THR A 143 13.78 0.51 3.69
N VAL A 144 13.34 1.61 3.09
CA VAL A 144 13.12 1.74 1.65
C VAL A 144 14.20 2.63 1.07
N THR A 145 14.90 2.13 0.06
CA THR A 145 15.96 2.83 -0.67
C THR A 145 15.59 2.95 -2.14
N ILE A 146 15.53 4.17 -2.66
CA ILE A 146 15.27 4.45 -4.07
C ILE A 146 16.51 5.06 -4.72
N LYS A 147 17.00 4.44 -5.79
CA LYS A 147 18.15 4.91 -6.59
C LYS A 147 17.67 5.43 -7.94
N TYR A 148 18.17 6.59 -8.38
CA TYR A 148 17.82 7.17 -9.68
C TYR A 148 18.93 8.00 -10.31
N ASN A 149 18.96 8.05 -11.64
CA ASN A 149 19.99 8.78 -12.38
C ASN A 149 19.63 10.26 -12.63
N LEU A 150 20.60 11.15 -12.42
CA LEU A 150 20.61 12.56 -12.83
C LEU A 150 21.82 12.81 -13.74
N GLY A 151 21.59 12.76 -15.05
CA GLY A 151 22.68 12.77 -16.02
C GLY A 151 23.52 11.51 -15.89
N THR A 152 24.79 11.66 -15.52
CA THR A 152 25.72 10.54 -15.30
C THR A 152 25.86 10.13 -13.84
N LYS A 153 25.17 10.82 -12.91
CA LYS A 153 25.27 10.57 -11.47
C LYS A 153 24.06 9.80 -10.99
N GLU A 154 24.29 8.81 -10.13
CA GLU A 154 23.24 8.14 -9.36
C GLU A 154 22.99 8.94 -8.06
N GLU A 155 21.73 9.20 -7.74
CA GLU A 155 21.26 9.72 -6.46
C GLU A 155 20.52 8.62 -5.71
N VAL A 156 20.58 8.69 -4.38
CA VAL A 156 19.97 7.69 -3.48
C VAL A 156 19.10 8.40 -2.45
N LEU A 157 17.84 7.98 -2.34
CA LEU A 157 16.93 8.36 -1.27
C LEU A 157 16.72 7.15 -0.37
N THR A 158 17.00 7.28 0.93
CA THR A 158 16.72 6.23 1.93
C THR A 158 15.80 6.79 3.00
N MET A 159 14.71 6.07 3.29
CA MET A 159 13.75 6.41 4.33
C MET A 159 13.42 5.17 5.15
N THR A 160 13.10 5.37 6.42
CA THR A 160 12.81 4.28 7.36
C THR A 160 11.44 4.47 8.00
N LYS A 161 10.79 3.36 8.32
CA LYS A 161 9.52 3.30 9.05
C LYS A 161 9.57 2.19 10.07
N ILE A 162 8.94 2.41 11.22
CA ILE A 162 8.77 1.39 12.25
C ILE A 162 7.33 0.88 12.18
N LYS A 163 7.16 -0.45 12.15
CA LYS A 163 5.88 -1.11 12.36
C LYS A 163 5.93 -1.80 13.72
N ALA A 164 5.05 -1.40 14.62
CA ALA A 164 4.86 -2.12 15.87
C ALA A 164 3.88 -3.28 15.68
N LYS A 165 4.09 -4.35 16.45
CA LYS A 165 3.16 -5.46 16.53
C LYS A 165 1.88 -4.97 17.17
N GLU A 166 0.76 -5.20 16.49
CA GLU A 166 -0.54 -4.78 16.97
C GLU A 166 -0.84 -5.47 18.31
N ASN A 167 -1.31 -4.69 19.30
CA ASN A 167 -1.94 -5.25 20.47
C ASN A 167 -3.42 -5.48 20.12
N LEU A 168 -3.72 -6.65 19.55
CA LEU A 168 -5.06 -6.96 19.05
C LEU A 168 -6.01 -7.16 20.24
N ILE A 169 -6.68 -6.09 20.66
CA ILE A 169 -7.92 -6.18 21.43
C ILE A 169 -9.03 -6.26 20.40
N THR A 170 -9.43 -7.48 20.04
CA THR A 170 -10.45 -7.69 19.03
C THR A 170 -11.84 -7.42 19.61
N PRO A 171 -12.60 -6.45 19.10
CA PRO A 171 -13.98 -6.27 19.50
C PRO A 171 -14.82 -7.45 18.99
N ASN A 172 -15.52 -8.14 19.89
CA ASN A 172 -16.42 -9.27 19.59
C ASN A 172 -15.83 -10.34 18.67
N GLU A 173 -14.77 -10.99 19.14
CA GLU A 173 -14.18 -12.15 18.46
C GLU A 173 -15.25 -13.17 18.02
N PRO A 174 -15.16 -13.73 16.80
CA PRO A 174 -16.07 -14.76 16.32
C PRO A 174 -16.20 -15.93 17.28
N ASN A 175 -17.40 -16.08 17.84
CA ASN A 175 -17.69 -17.24 18.68
C ASN A 175 -18.30 -18.36 17.82
N MET A 176 -17.48 -19.37 17.51
CA MET A 176 -17.90 -20.55 16.75
C MET A 176 -19.01 -21.36 17.41
N ASP A 177 -19.12 -21.31 18.74
CA ASP A 177 -20.16 -22.04 19.48
C ASP A 177 -21.54 -21.40 19.29
N ASN A 178 -21.60 -20.09 19.04
CA ASN A 178 -22.84 -19.37 18.75
C ASN A 178 -23.42 -19.71 17.36
N LEU A 179 -22.62 -20.30 16.46
CA LEU A 179 -23.13 -20.78 15.17
C LEU A 179 -23.90 -22.09 15.38
N ILE A 180 -25.23 -22.02 15.45
CA ILE A 180 -26.05 -23.21 15.60
C ILE A 180 -26.25 -23.88 14.25
N VAL A 181 -25.82 -25.14 14.13
CA VAL A 181 -25.96 -25.96 12.92
C VAL A 181 -26.59 -27.30 13.28
N SER A 182 -27.22 -27.95 12.32
CA SER A 182 -27.80 -29.29 12.51
C SER A 182 -26.74 -30.32 12.90
N ASP A 183 -27.11 -31.33 13.69
CA ASP A 183 -26.21 -32.34 14.28
C ASP A 183 -25.28 -33.09 13.30
N ASN A 184 -25.63 -33.13 12.02
CA ASN A 184 -24.84 -33.80 10.97
C ASN A 184 -23.96 -32.85 10.15
N MET A 185 -23.94 -31.56 10.49
CA MET A 185 -23.14 -30.55 9.81
C MET A 185 -21.88 -30.25 10.64
N LYS A 186 -20.77 -30.06 9.94
CA LYS A 186 -19.48 -29.67 10.49
C LYS A 186 -19.16 -28.24 10.08
N LYS A 187 -18.45 -27.51 10.94
CA LYS A 187 -18.06 -26.11 10.76
C LYS A 187 -16.59 -26.05 10.37
N TYR A 188 -16.30 -25.41 9.25
CA TYR A 188 -14.96 -25.25 8.73
C TYR A 188 -14.67 -23.75 8.60
N PRO A 189 -13.83 -23.18 9.47
CA PRO A 189 -13.26 -21.86 9.24
C PRO A 189 -12.60 -21.85 7.86
N ILE A 190 -12.93 -20.87 7.04
CA ILE A 190 -12.37 -20.72 5.70
C ILE A 190 -11.77 -19.34 5.52
N LYS A 191 -10.78 -19.24 4.63
CA LYS A 191 -10.14 -17.99 4.25
C LYS A 191 -9.94 -17.97 2.75
N PHE A 192 -10.23 -16.84 2.12
CA PHE A 192 -10.00 -16.66 0.69
C PHE A 192 -8.54 -16.27 0.46
N ILE A 193 -7.85 -17.02 -0.39
CA ILE A 193 -6.45 -16.81 -0.75
C ILE A 193 -6.34 -17.10 -2.25
N ASP A 194 -5.77 -16.17 -3.02
CA ASP A 194 -5.46 -16.34 -4.45
C ASP A 194 -6.61 -16.94 -5.30
N GLY A 195 -7.83 -16.43 -5.12
CA GLY A 195 -8.98 -16.83 -5.93
C GLY A 195 -9.74 -18.07 -5.42
N ALA A 196 -9.35 -18.64 -4.29
CA ALA A 196 -9.97 -19.85 -3.75
C ALA A 196 -10.18 -19.80 -2.23
N TRP A 197 -11.22 -20.48 -1.75
CA TRP A 197 -11.51 -20.65 -0.32
C TRP A 197 -10.74 -21.85 0.22
N TYR A 198 -9.90 -21.63 1.22
CA TYR A 198 -9.15 -22.68 1.91
C TYR A 198 -9.67 -22.86 3.34
N VAL A 199 -9.77 -24.11 3.79
CA VAL A 199 -10.01 -24.41 5.20
C VAL A 199 -8.81 -24.01 6.03
N THR A 200 -9.05 -23.27 7.11
CA THR A 200 -8.00 -22.77 8.01
C THR A 200 -8.24 -23.22 9.46
N ASP A 201 -7.20 -23.14 10.28
CA ASP A 201 -7.25 -23.40 11.72
C ASP A 201 -7.16 -22.06 12.47
N THR A 202 -8.25 -21.65 13.11
CA THR A 202 -8.35 -20.36 13.82
C THR A 202 -7.34 -20.23 14.96
N LYS A 203 -6.82 -21.34 15.49
CA LYS A 203 -5.81 -21.33 16.56
C LYS A 203 -4.41 -21.01 16.04
N LYS A 204 -4.17 -21.19 14.74
CA LYS A 204 -2.88 -20.96 14.09
C LYS A 204 -2.90 -19.75 13.18
N ASP A 205 -4.02 -19.52 12.51
CA ASP A 205 -4.19 -18.46 11.54
C ASP A 205 -4.75 -17.19 12.19
N THR A 206 -3.84 -16.35 12.67
CA THR A 206 -4.16 -15.02 13.22
C THR A 206 -4.67 -14.02 12.17
N THR A 207 -4.84 -14.43 10.90
CA THR A 207 -5.39 -13.62 9.80
C THR A 207 -6.70 -14.17 9.25
N TRP A 208 -7.33 -15.10 9.95
CA TRP A 208 -8.61 -15.63 9.52
C TRP A 208 -9.69 -14.52 9.40
N TYR A 209 -9.57 -13.46 10.20
CA TYR A 209 -10.39 -12.25 10.09
C TYR A 209 -9.58 -11.00 10.46
N ASN A 210 -10.05 -9.85 9.98
CA ASN A 210 -9.63 -8.49 10.28
C ASN A 210 -10.75 -7.52 9.90
N TYR A 211 -11.51 -7.03 10.86
CA TYR A 211 -12.63 -6.12 10.56
C TYR A 211 -12.17 -4.74 10.09
N GLU A 212 -11.00 -4.25 10.53
CA GLU A 212 -10.45 -2.96 10.08
C GLU A 212 -10.07 -2.99 8.60
N ASN A 213 -9.55 -4.12 8.13
CA ASN A 213 -9.15 -4.32 6.74
C ASN A 213 -10.22 -5.01 5.88
N GLY A 214 -11.43 -5.22 6.42
CA GLY A 214 -12.55 -5.83 5.69
C GLY A 214 -12.42 -7.34 5.46
N TYR A 215 -11.52 -8.03 6.16
CA TYR A 215 -11.48 -9.49 6.19
C TYR A 215 -12.48 -10.00 7.23
N TRP A 216 -13.54 -10.64 6.79
CA TRP A 216 -14.57 -11.14 7.70
C TRP A 216 -14.30 -12.59 8.08
N ALA A 217 -14.57 -12.94 9.34
CA ALA A 217 -14.51 -14.34 9.76
C ALA A 217 -15.60 -15.11 9.04
N THR A 218 -15.19 -16.11 8.27
CA THR A 218 -16.09 -16.91 7.44
C THR A 218 -15.98 -18.39 7.77
N VAL A 219 -17.13 -19.05 7.76
CA VAL A 219 -17.26 -20.47 8.07
C VAL A 219 -18.08 -21.13 6.97
N PHE A 220 -17.52 -22.20 6.42
CA PHE A 220 -18.23 -23.12 5.56
C PHE A 220 -18.81 -24.25 6.41
N VAL A 221 -20.11 -24.50 6.26
CA VAL A 221 -20.83 -25.52 7.00
C VAL A 221 -21.27 -26.60 6.03
N SER A 222 -20.73 -27.80 6.19
CA SER A 222 -21.00 -28.93 5.29
C SER A 222 -21.12 -30.26 6.04
N LYS A 223 -21.76 -31.24 5.40
CA LYS A 223 -21.78 -32.64 5.88
C LYS A 223 -20.48 -33.37 5.58
N ASP A 224 -19.77 -32.91 4.56
CA ASP A 224 -18.55 -33.54 4.08
C ASP A 224 -17.37 -33.20 5.00
N ASP A 225 -16.33 -34.02 4.91
CA ASP A 225 -15.13 -33.91 5.73
C ASP A 225 -14.02 -33.19 4.98
N TYR A 226 -13.61 -32.04 5.53
CA TYR A 226 -12.52 -31.23 5.00
C TYR A 226 -11.37 -31.15 5.99
N LYS A 227 -10.14 -30.99 5.48
CA LYS A 227 -8.93 -30.81 6.28
C LYS A 227 -8.37 -29.40 6.13
N GLU A 228 -7.59 -28.96 7.12
CA GLU A 228 -6.80 -27.73 7.04
C GLU A 228 -5.97 -27.70 5.74
N GLY A 229 -6.04 -26.58 5.01
CA GLY A 229 -5.40 -26.37 3.71
C GLY A 229 -6.16 -26.90 2.50
N GLU A 230 -7.32 -27.53 2.69
CA GLU A 230 -8.16 -28.02 1.59
C GLU A 230 -8.99 -26.90 0.95
N ILE A 231 -9.17 -26.97 -0.37
CA ILE A 231 -9.93 -25.99 -1.16
C ILE A 231 -11.42 -26.35 -1.15
N ILE A 232 -12.28 -25.38 -0.84
CA ILE A 232 -13.72 -25.49 -1.05
C ILE A 232 -14.04 -25.19 -2.52
N SER A 233 -14.32 -26.24 -3.29
CA SER A 233 -14.73 -26.11 -4.69
C SER A 233 -16.11 -25.48 -4.83
N SER A 234 -16.39 -24.83 -5.98
CA SER A 234 -17.70 -24.29 -6.32
C SER A 234 -18.82 -25.33 -6.42
N THR A 235 -18.46 -26.61 -6.55
CA THR A 235 -19.41 -27.74 -6.53
C THR A 235 -19.66 -28.31 -5.14
N SER A 236 -18.94 -27.83 -4.12
CA SER A 236 -19.10 -28.27 -2.73
C SER A 236 -20.49 -27.93 -2.23
N LEU A 237 -21.16 -28.90 -1.60
CA LEU A 237 -22.48 -28.69 -1.01
C LEU A 237 -22.32 -28.23 0.43
N GLY A 238 -22.70 -26.99 0.70
CA GLY A 238 -22.67 -26.43 2.04
C GLY A 238 -23.19 -25.00 2.08
N ASP A 239 -23.25 -24.46 3.29
CA ASP A 239 -23.70 -23.11 3.57
C ASP A 239 -22.53 -22.26 4.04
N TYR A 240 -22.49 -20.99 3.62
CA TYR A 240 -21.49 -20.04 4.07
C TYR A 240 -22.08 -19.18 5.19
N TYR A 241 -21.28 -18.91 6.20
CA TYR A 241 -21.64 -18.02 7.31
C TYR A 241 -20.55 -16.98 7.50
N VAL A 242 -20.95 -15.75 7.76
CA VAL A 242 -20.07 -14.63 8.07
C VAL A 242 -20.37 -14.14 9.48
N TRP A 243 -19.34 -13.93 10.30
CA TRP A 243 -19.52 -13.30 11.61
C TRP A 243 -19.58 -11.79 11.46
N ILE A 244 -20.66 -11.19 11.94
CA ILE A 244 -20.80 -9.75 12.08
C ILE A 244 -20.59 -9.42 13.58
N PRO A 245 -19.52 -8.71 13.96
CA PRO A 245 -19.31 -8.25 15.33
C PRO A 245 -20.48 -7.37 15.81
N ARG A 246 -20.73 -7.26 17.12
CA ARG A 246 -21.64 -6.22 17.63
C ARG A 246 -21.06 -4.86 17.26
N TYR A 247 -21.88 -3.99 16.70
CA TYR A 247 -21.46 -2.67 16.28
C TYR A 247 -22.53 -1.65 16.62
N ALA A 248 -22.12 -0.39 16.67
CA ALA A 248 -23.01 0.73 16.76
C ALA A 248 -22.83 1.63 15.54
N TYR A 249 -23.88 2.32 15.10
CA TYR A 249 -23.79 3.21 13.96
C TYR A 249 -24.48 4.56 14.19
N TYR A 250 -23.93 5.61 13.58
CA TYR A 250 -24.51 6.95 13.54
C TYR A 250 -24.06 7.70 12.28
N ASN A 251 -25.00 8.18 11.45
CA ASN A 251 -24.70 8.96 10.23
C ASN A 251 -23.61 8.37 9.31
N SER A 252 -23.57 7.04 9.18
CA SER A 252 -22.56 6.25 8.43
C SER A 252 -21.22 6.02 9.14
N ASP A 253 -21.01 6.56 10.35
CA ASP A 253 -19.93 6.12 11.23
C ASP A 253 -20.34 4.81 11.91
N ILE A 254 -19.41 3.86 11.99
CA ILE A 254 -19.60 2.53 12.57
C ILE A 254 -18.50 2.28 13.58
N LYS A 255 -18.87 1.87 14.79
CA LYS A 255 -17.95 1.50 15.88
C LYS A 255 -18.22 0.07 16.29
N PHE A 256 -17.20 -0.79 16.22
CA PHE A 256 -17.31 -2.15 16.74
C PHE A 256 -17.20 -2.12 18.27
N LEU A 257 -18.18 -2.72 18.94
CA LEU A 257 -18.26 -2.72 20.40
C LEU A 257 -17.41 -3.82 21.01
N TYR A 258 -16.97 -3.65 22.25
CA TYR A 258 -16.15 -4.63 22.95
C TYR A 258 -17.04 -5.55 23.81
N GLU A 259 -16.97 -6.86 23.55
CA GLU A 259 -17.73 -7.90 24.25
C GLU A 259 -19.19 -7.51 24.46
N GLU A 260 -19.76 -7.54 25.68
CA GLU A 260 -21.14 -7.10 25.98
C GLU A 260 -21.23 -5.63 26.44
N THR A 261 -20.15 -4.86 26.30
CA THR A 261 -20.06 -3.48 26.78
C THR A 261 -20.58 -2.44 25.76
N GLU A 262 -20.95 -1.26 26.25
CA GLU A 262 -21.20 -0.08 25.41
C GLU A 262 -19.90 0.71 25.15
N GLN A 263 -18.77 0.01 25.04
CA GLN A 263 -17.46 0.60 24.76
C GLN A 263 -16.94 0.08 23.43
N TYR A 264 -16.14 0.89 22.73
CA TYR A 264 -15.44 0.49 21.51
C TYR A 264 -13.92 0.61 21.69
N VAL A 265 -13.16 -0.10 20.86
CA VAL A 265 -11.69 0.02 20.83
C VAL A 265 -11.32 1.17 19.90
N ASN A 266 -10.61 2.17 20.42
CA ASN A 266 -10.13 3.31 19.65
C ASN A 266 -8.87 2.96 18.81
N GLU A 267 -8.39 3.89 18.00
CA GLU A 267 -7.22 3.68 17.11
C GLU A 267 -5.92 3.33 17.87
N GLU A 268 -5.86 3.62 19.17
CA GLU A 268 -4.72 3.32 20.04
C GLU A 268 -4.84 1.95 20.74
N GLY A 269 -5.95 1.24 20.53
CA GLY A 269 -6.25 -0.03 21.19
C GLY A 269 -6.82 0.14 22.61
N ASN A 270 -7.29 1.34 22.98
CA ASN A 270 -7.90 1.61 24.29
C ASN A 270 -9.44 1.52 24.21
N LEU A 271 -10.09 1.18 25.32
CA LEU A 271 -11.55 1.19 25.42
C LEU A 271 -12.07 2.62 25.66
N GLU A 272 -13.04 3.03 24.85
CA GLU A 272 -13.76 4.30 24.97
C GLU A 272 -15.27 4.09 25.02
N ASP A 273 -15.97 4.95 25.76
CA ASP A 273 -17.44 4.89 25.88
C ASP A 273 -18.12 5.32 24.58
N LEU A 274 -19.19 4.61 24.23
CA LEU A 274 -20.00 4.91 23.06
C LEU A 274 -20.81 6.21 23.27
N PRO A 275 -20.81 7.16 22.32
CA PRO A 275 -21.68 8.34 22.40
C PRO A 275 -23.17 7.98 22.33
N GLU A 276 -24.02 8.75 23.02
CA GLU A 276 -25.47 8.47 23.15
C GLU A 276 -26.23 8.45 21.82
N GLU A 277 -25.70 9.09 20.77
CA GLU A 277 -26.35 9.18 19.46
C GLU A 277 -26.28 7.89 18.64
N TYR A 278 -25.47 6.92 19.06
CA TYR A 278 -25.26 5.67 18.34
C TYR A 278 -26.37 4.66 18.58
N THR A 279 -26.79 4.00 17.50
CA THR A 279 -27.71 2.85 17.58
C THR A 279 -26.92 1.55 17.57
N ILE A 280 -27.12 0.71 18.58
CA ILE A 280 -26.45 -0.58 18.72
C ILE A 280 -27.19 -1.65 17.91
N ILE A 281 -26.42 -2.46 17.18
CA ILE A 281 -26.89 -3.63 16.44
C ILE A 281 -26.15 -4.84 16.98
N GLU A 282 -26.93 -5.83 17.45
CA GLU A 282 -26.40 -7.11 17.95
C GLU A 282 -25.60 -7.85 16.87
N GLY A 283 -24.46 -8.41 17.30
CA GLY A 283 -23.61 -9.22 16.45
C GLY A 283 -24.11 -10.65 16.30
N GLY A 284 -23.57 -11.38 15.32
CA GLY A 284 -23.90 -12.79 15.14
C GLY A 284 -23.43 -13.37 13.81
N TRP A 285 -23.67 -14.68 13.67
CA TRP A 285 -23.45 -15.39 12.43
C TRP A 285 -24.60 -15.18 11.46
N ILE A 286 -24.27 -14.79 10.25
CA ILE A 286 -25.23 -14.56 9.18
C ILE A 286 -24.98 -15.56 8.07
N LYS A 287 -26.02 -16.32 7.72
CA LYS A 287 -25.99 -17.21 6.57
C LYS A 287 -25.93 -16.39 5.28
N THR A 288 -24.98 -16.72 4.42
CA THR A 288 -24.79 -16.09 3.12
C THR A 288 -24.67 -17.14 2.01
N PHE A 289 -24.74 -16.68 0.75
CA PHE A 289 -24.52 -17.52 -0.42
C PHE A 289 -23.02 -17.57 -0.77
N ASN A 290 -22.64 -18.40 -1.75
CA ASN A 290 -21.25 -18.56 -2.19
C ASN A 290 -20.74 -17.25 -2.82
N ILE A 291 -20.22 -16.32 -2.00
CA ILE A 291 -19.77 -15.00 -2.46
C ILE A 291 -18.30 -15.11 -2.88
N THR A 292 -17.97 -14.60 -4.06
CA THR A 292 -16.57 -14.41 -4.48
C THR A 292 -15.97 -13.18 -3.78
N GLU A 293 -14.67 -13.14 -3.52
CA GLU A 293 -14.04 -11.98 -2.86
C GLU A 293 -14.24 -10.67 -3.64
N GLU A 294 -14.43 -10.73 -4.96
CA GLU A 294 -14.74 -9.57 -5.81
C GLU A 294 -16.13 -8.98 -5.51
N GLU A 295 -17.13 -9.82 -5.24
CA GLU A 295 -18.46 -9.39 -4.79
C GLU A 295 -18.45 -8.93 -3.32
N LEU A 296 -17.63 -9.55 -2.45
CA LEU A 296 -17.41 -9.10 -1.08
C LEU A 296 -16.68 -7.74 -1.04
N TYR A 297 -15.66 -7.53 -1.87
CA TYR A 297 -14.81 -6.34 -1.85
C TYR A 297 -15.52 -5.10 -2.43
N ASP A 298 -16.28 -5.26 -3.53
CA ASP A 298 -17.00 -4.14 -4.17
C ASP A 298 -18.37 -3.83 -3.54
N GLU A 299 -19.11 -4.82 -3.01
CA GLU A 299 -20.39 -4.55 -2.33
C GLU A 299 -20.21 -4.11 -0.86
N TYR A 300 -19.17 -4.58 -0.15
CA TYR A 300 -19.01 -4.37 1.30
C TYR A 300 -18.14 -3.16 1.67
N LYS A 301 -17.53 -2.47 0.69
CA LYS A 301 -16.97 -1.12 0.89
C LYS A 301 -18.02 -0.11 1.41
N THR A 302 -19.29 -0.51 1.35
CA THR A 302 -20.38 0.09 2.11
C THR A 302 -21.09 -1.00 2.92
N LEU A 303 -20.73 -1.17 4.20
CA LEU A 303 -21.48 -1.99 5.17
C LEU A 303 -23.01 -1.72 5.09
N ASN A 304 -23.40 -0.50 4.71
CA ASN A 304 -24.77 -0.09 4.41
C ASN A 304 -25.51 -0.99 3.40
N LYS A 305 -24.86 -1.45 2.31
CA LYS A 305 -25.53 -2.33 1.31
C LYS A 305 -25.74 -3.75 1.82
N VAL A 306 -24.82 -4.22 2.66
CA VAL A 306 -24.89 -5.52 3.34
C VAL A 306 -26.05 -5.49 4.32
N ILE A 307 -26.10 -4.47 5.17
CA ILE A 307 -27.21 -4.24 6.13
C ILE A 307 -28.54 -4.05 5.40
N GLU A 308 -28.59 -3.35 4.25
CA GLU A 308 -29.81 -3.20 3.44
C GLU A 308 -30.31 -4.52 2.83
N ARG A 309 -29.41 -5.45 2.48
CA ARG A 309 -29.77 -6.77 1.98
C ARG A 309 -30.19 -7.72 3.11
N LEU A 310 -29.58 -7.61 4.29
CA LEU A 310 -29.91 -8.43 5.46
C LEU A 310 -31.26 -8.09 6.09
N ASN A 311 -31.76 -6.88 5.84
CA ASN A 311 -33.08 -6.41 6.29
C ASN A 311 -34.21 -6.61 5.26
N LYS A 312 -33.97 -7.33 4.15
CA LYS A 312 -34.97 -7.68 3.12
C LYS A 312 -35.22 -9.18 3.07
#